data_AF-X1TM91-F1
#
_entry.id   AF-X1TM91-F1
#
_cell.length_a   1.000
_cell.length_b   1.000
_cell.length_c   1.000
_cell.angle_alpha   90.00
_cell.angle_beta   90.00
_cell.angle_gamma   90.00
#
_symmetry.space_group_name_H-M   'P 1'
#
loop_
_entity.id
_entity.type
_entity.pdbx_description
1 polymer ?
#
loop_
_entity_poly.entity_id
_entity_poly.type
_entity_poly.pdbx_seq_one_letter_code
_entity_poly.pdbx_strand_id
1 'polypeptide(L)' 'MIYQNFFEALMEFTFLQRALVTSILVGVICGLVGVFIILRQLVFMGAGIAHASFAGGALGILIGVNPFLTIFMFGAG' A
#
# COMPACT_ATOMS: atom_id res chain seq x y z
N MET A 1 -31.76 15.21 9.29
CA MET A 1 -31.98 14.73 7.91
C MET A 1 -30.64 14.71 7.13
N ILE A 2 -29.62 14.00 7.62
CA ILE A 2 -28.29 13.88 6.95
C ILE A 2 -27.72 12.45 7.12
N TYR A 3 -28.09 11.76 8.21
CA TYR A 3 -27.53 10.43 8.52
C TYR A 3 -28.05 9.27 7.65
N GLN A 4 -29.17 9.44 6.94
CA GLN A 4 -29.74 8.37 6.12
C GLN A 4 -29.01 8.18 4.77
N ASN A 5 -28.25 9.20 4.30
CA ASN A 5 -27.62 9.19 2.97
C ASN A 5 -26.24 8.51 2.94
N PHE A 6 -25.56 8.37 4.08
CA PHE A 6 -24.19 7.84 4.13
C PHE A 6 -24.15 6.34 3.81
N PHE A 7 -25.11 5.57 4.33
CA PHE A 7 -25.23 4.14 4.04
C PHE A 7 -25.68 3.87 2.59
N GLU A 8 -26.52 4.73 2.02
CA GLU A 8 -26.88 4.68 0.59
C GLU A 8 -25.67 5.01 -0.30
N ALA A 9 -24.92 6.07 0.00
CA ALA A 9 -23.70 6.42 -0.73
C ALA A 9 -22.63 5.32 -0.67
N LEU A 10 -22.53 4.59 0.46
CA LEU A 10 -21.68 3.42 0.58
C LEU A 10 -22.12 2.26 -0.33
N MET A 11 -23.42 2.05 -0.52
CA MET A 11 -23.92 0.97 -1.39
C MET A 11 -23.95 1.35 -2.88
N GLU A 12 -24.13 2.62 -3.21
CA GLU A 12 -24.22 3.11 -4.59
C GLU A 12 -22.85 3.28 -5.24
N PHE A 13 -21.85 3.74 -4.48
CA PHE A 13 -20.49 3.93 -4.99
C PHE A 13 -19.60 2.69 -4.75
N THR A 14 -19.46 1.87 -5.79
CA THR A 14 -18.56 0.71 -5.81
C THR A 14 -17.10 1.07 -5.47
N PHE A 15 -16.64 2.29 -5.79
CA PHE A 15 -15.34 2.79 -5.37
C PHE A 15 -15.21 2.87 -3.84
N LEU A 16 -16.24 3.39 -3.16
CA LEU A 16 -16.22 3.57 -1.70
C LEU A 16 -16.29 2.21 -0.99
N GLN A 17 -17.08 1.27 -1.51
CA GLN A 17 -17.08 -0.13 -1.05
C GLN A 17 -15.71 -0.78 -1.18
N ARG A 18 -15.08 -0.68 -2.36
CA ARG A 18 -13.75 -1.23 -2.59
C ARG A 18 -12.72 -0.59 -1.67
N ALA A 19 -12.73 0.74 -1.54
CA ALA A 19 -11.83 1.48 -0.66
C ALA A 19 -11.96 1.03 0.81
N LEU A 20 -13.19 0.83 1.29
CA LEU A 20 -13.46 0.34 2.64
C LEU A 20 -12.90 -1.08 2.84
N VAL A 21 -13.19 -2.00 1.93
CA VAL A 21 -12.66 -3.38 2.00
C VAL A 21 -11.14 -3.38 1.94
N THR A 22 -10.54 -2.62 1.02
CA THR A 22 -9.08 -2.57 0.87
C THR A 22 -8.40 -1.95 2.09
N SER A 23 -8.97 -0.90 2.69
CA SER A 23 -8.36 -0.24 3.85
C SER A 23 -8.41 -1.13 5.10
N ILE A 24 -9.49 -1.89 5.29
CA ILE A 24 -9.57 -2.89 6.36
C ILE A 24 -8.51 -3.98 6.16
N LEU A 25 -8.43 -4.55 4.95
CA LEU A 25 -7.45 -5.59 4.64
C LEU A 25 -6.01 -5.08 4.83
N VAL A 26 -5.70 -3.90 4.28
CA VAL A 26 -4.38 -3.26 4.41
C VAL A 26 -4.08 -2.93 5.87
N GLY A 27 -5.05 -2.46 6.64
CA GLY A 27 -4.88 -2.17 8.07
C GLY A 27 -4.50 -3.41 8.88
N VAL A 28 -5.16 -4.54 8.65
CA VAL A 28 -4.83 -5.81 9.31
C VAL A 28 -3.42 -6.26 8.93
N ILE A 29 -3.07 -6.22 7.64
CA ILE A 29 -1.75 -6.63 7.15
C ILE A 29 -0.67 -5.71 7.74
N CYS A 30 -0.88 -4.40 7.73
CA CYS A 30 0.06 -3.42 8.26
C CYS A 30 0.28 -3.59 9.76
N GLY A 31 -0.78 -3.87 10.53
CA GLY A 31 -0.67 -4.18 11.96
C GLY A 31 0.16 -5.44 12.23
N LEU A 32 -0.12 -6.52 11.51
CA LEU A 32 0.61 -7.79 11.65
C LEU A 32 2.08 -7.67 11.25
N VAL A 33 2.35 -7.07 10.10
CA VAL A 33 3.69 -6.87 9.56
C VAL A 33 4.48 -5.87 10.41
N GLY A 34 3.85 -4.78 10.85
CA GLY A 34 4.47 -3.76 11.70
C GLY A 34 4.96 -4.31 13.03
N VAL A 35 4.12 -5.10 13.73
CA VAL A 35 4.52 -5.78 14.97
C VAL A 35 5.69 -6.73 14.70
N PHE A 36 5.63 -7.53 13.63
CA PHE A 36 6.71 -8.46 13.27
C PHE A 36 8.04 -7.75 12.96
N ILE A 37 8.00 -6.63 12.23
CA ILE A 37 9.19 -5.83 11.89
C ILE A 37 9.84 -5.25 13.15
N ILE A 38 9.04 -4.73 14.08
CA ILE A 38 9.55 -4.12 15.33
C ILE A 38 10.23 -5.18 16.21
N LEU A 39 9.59 -6.34 16.42
CA LEU A 39 10.14 -7.42 17.25
C LEU A 39 11.48 -7.94 16.71
N ARG A 40 11.66 -7.94 15.39
CA ARG A 40 12.88 -8.43 14.73
C ARG A 40 13.95 -7.35 14.54
N GLN A 41 13.74 -6.13 15.07
CA GLN A 41 14.64 -4.97 14.91
C GLN A 41 14.93 -4.65 13.42
N LEU A 42 14.03 -5.03 12.50
CA LEU A 42 14.17 -4.79 11.07
C LEU A 42 13.59 -3.43 10.62
N VAL A 43 13.32 -2.54 11.58
CA VAL A 43 12.72 -1.21 11.33
C VAL A 43 13.53 -0.42 10.29
N PHE A 44 14.87 -0.55 10.31
CA PHE A 44 15.74 0.08 9.33
C PHE A 44 15.61 -0.52 7.92
N MET A 45 15.38 -1.83 7.79
CA MET A 45 15.13 -2.46 6.49
C MET A 45 13.81 -2.00 5.88
N GLY A 46 12.76 -1.84 6.70
CA GLY A 46 11.46 -1.35 6.22
C GLY A 46 11.55 0.04 5.57
N ALA A 47 12.26 0.98 6.20
CA ALA A 47 12.46 2.32 5.66
C ALA A 47 13.35 2.34 4.41
N GLY A 48 14.42 1.53 4.39
CA GLY A 48 15.31 1.39 3.22
C GLY A 48 14.60 0.81 1.99
N ILE A 49 13.84 -0.27 2.18
CA ILE A 49 13.07 -0.94 1.11
C ILE A 49 12.02 0.01 0.53
N ALA A 50 11.37 0.82 1.37
CA ALA A 50 10.37 1.80 0.90
C ALA A 50 11.00 2.87 -0.03
N HIS A 51 12.16 3.41 0.37
CA HIS A 51 12.90 4.38 -0.46
C HIS A 51 13.43 3.75 -1.76
N ALA A 52 13.99 2.54 -1.67
CA ALA A 52 14.49 1.81 -2.84
C ALA A 52 13.36 1.47 -3.83
N SER A 53 12.20 1.05 -3.31
CA SER A 53 11.01 0.75 -4.13
C SER A 53 10.43 2.01 -4.78
N PHE A 54 10.43 3.15 -4.09
CA PHE A 54 9.96 4.42 -4.65
C PHE A 54 10.87 4.90 -5.79
N ALA A 55 12.20 4.85 -5.59
CA ALA A 55 13.18 5.17 -6.63
C ALA A 55 13.08 4.23 -7.84
N GLY A 56 12.95 2.91 -7.60
CA GLY A 56 12.78 1.90 -8.65
C GLY A 56 11.49 2.07 -9.45
N GLY A 57 10.37 2.41 -8.79
CA GLY A 57 9.11 2.71 -9.46
C GLY A 57 9.18 3.97 -10.32
N ALA A 58 9.76 5.05 -9.80
CA ALA A 58 9.97 6.29 -10.55
C ALA A 58 10.87 6.09 -11.78
N LEU A 59 11.95 5.32 -11.64
CA LEU A 59 12.82 4.96 -12.76
C LEU A 59 12.10 4.10 -13.81
N GLY A 60 11.26 3.15 -13.39
CA GLY A 60 10.46 2.34 -14.31
C GLY A 60 9.51 3.17 -15.17
N ILE A 61 8.84 4.13 -14.55
CA ILE A 61 7.95 5.07 -15.25
C ILE A 61 8.76 5.95 -16.23
N LEU A 62 9.94 6.44 -15.83
CA LEU A 62 10.80 7.27 -16.68
C LEU A 62 11.35 6.54 -17.91
N ILE A 63 11.72 5.26 -17.76
CA ILE A 63 12.28 4.45 -18.86
C ILE A 63 11.16 3.83 -19.72
N GLY A 64 9.89 3.92 -19.29
CA GLY A 64 8.75 3.32 -19.98
C GLY A 64 8.69 1.79 -19.84
N VAL A 65 9.39 1.23 -18.86
CA VAL A 65 9.39 -0.20 -18.53
C VAL A 65 8.30 -0.46 -17.50
N ASN A 66 7.77 -1.69 -17.48
CA ASN A 66 6.80 -2.11 -16.46
C ASN A 66 7.32 -1.77 -15.04
N PRO A 67 6.63 -0.87 -14.30
CA PRO A 67 7.10 -0.41 -12.99
C PRO A 67 7.25 -1.54 -11.98
N PHE A 68 6.44 -2.59 -12.10
CA PHE A 68 6.53 -3.78 -11.25
C PHE A 68 7.90 -4.46 -11.33
N LEU A 69 8.50 -4.51 -12.52
CA LEU A 69 9.80 -5.16 -12.71
C LEU A 69 10.91 -4.33 -12.08
N THR A 70 10.86 -3.01 -12.24
CA THR A 70 11.90 -2.11 -11.72
C THR A 70 11.80 -1.96 -10.20
N ILE A 71 10.61 -1.95 -9.62
CA ILE A 71 10.41 -1.99 -8.16
C ILE A 71 11.02 -3.27 -7.58
N PHE A 72 10.78 -4.42 -8.21
CA PHE A 72 11.32 -5.70 -7.73
C PHE A 72 12.85 -5.74 -7.81
N MET A 73 13.43 -5.29 -8.93
CA MET A 73 14.90 -5.25 -9.08
C MET A 73 15.58 -4.30 -8.08
N PHE A 74 14.98 -3.13 -7.81
CA PHE A 74 15.57 -2.13 -6.92
C PHE A 74 15.29 -2.42 -5.44
N GLY A 75 14.16 -3.05 -5.13
CA GLY A 75 13.80 -3.44 -3.76
C GLY A 75 14.40 -4.77 -3.30
N ALA A 76 14.80 -5.67 -4.23
CA ALA A 76 15.46 -6.93 -3.91
C ALA A 76 17.00 -6.87 -3.94
N GLY A 77 17.57 -5.78 -4.45
CA GLY A 77 19.01 -5.54 -4.56
C GLY A 77 19.63 -4.82 -3.36
#